data_AF-A0A938A057-F1
#
_entry.id   AF-A0A938A057-F1
#
_cell.length_a   1.000
_cell.length_b   1.000
_cell.length_c   1.000
_cell.angle_alpha   90.00
_cell.angle_beta   90.00
_cell.angle_gamma   90.00
#
_symmetry.space_group_name_H-M   'P 1'
#
loop_
_entity.id
_entity.type
_entity.pdbx_description
1 polymer ?
#
loop_
_entity_poly.entity_id
_entity_poly.type
_entity_poly.pdbx_seq_one_letter_code
_entity_poly.pdbx_strand_id
1 'polypeptide(L)'
;MLRKVILETAYNSISLYVVLFGAMMLSKLLTMSGLSVGILGLVEGMGLTGYGLILAIIVIFLVLGCVLDSMAIILIFVPLFAPVVAAQGFDLIWFGIIVVVVTEIALITPPVGMNVFVLKAVLPHLPVLRIFRGLVPFIAVGLVRLALLVAFPAISLWLVTHV
;
A
#
# COMPACT_ATOMS: atom_id res chain seq x y z
N MET A 1 -32.59 7.98 12.11
CA MET A 1 -31.34 7.22 12.31
C MET A 1 -30.93 6.46 11.05
N LEU A 2 -31.76 5.54 10.53
CA LEU A 2 -31.48 4.76 9.30
C LEU A 2 -31.11 5.62 8.06
N ARG A 3 -31.88 6.67 7.77
CA ARG A 3 -31.56 7.60 6.66
C ARG A 3 -30.19 8.25 6.79
N LYS A 4 -29.77 8.60 8.01
CA LYS A 4 -28.47 9.23 8.27
C LYS A 4 -27.32 8.24 8.02
N VAL A 5 -27.45 7.02 8.53
CA VAL A 5 -26.47 5.94 8.30
C VAL A 5 -26.34 5.61 6.82
N ILE A 6 -27.46 5.47 6.10
CA ILE A 6 -27.44 5.19 4.65
C ILE A 6 -26.74 6.33 3.90
N LEU A 7 -27.04 7.59 4.22
CA LEU A 7 -26.41 8.73 3.57
C LEU A 7 -24.91 8.81 3.88
N GLU A 8 -24.49 8.65 5.13
CA GLU A 8 -23.06 8.65 5.51
C GLU A 8 -22.28 7.53 4.80
N THR A 9 -22.82 6.31 4.77
CA THR A 9 -22.21 5.19 4.03
C THR A 9 -22.15 5.48 2.53
N ALA A 10 -23.22 6.07 1.96
CA ALA A 10 -23.23 6.44 0.54
C ALA A 10 -22.18 7.50 0.22
N TYR A 11 -21.99 8.53 1.06
CA TYR A 11 -20.95 9.54 0.88
C TYR A 11 -19.54 8.94 0.90
N ASN A 12 -19.25 8.06 1.85
CA ASN A 12 -17.96 7.36 1.90
C ASN A 12 -17.73 6.51 0.64
N SER A 13 -18.72 5.72 0.23
CA SER A 13 -18.64 4.92 -1.00
C SER A 13 -18.43 5.79 -2.24
N ILE A 14 -19.18 6.88 -2.39
CA ILE A 14 -19.05 7.80 -3.52
C ILE A 14 -17.64 8.41 -3.55
N SER A 15 -17.10 8.82 -2.40
CA SER A 15 -15.74 9.37 -2.33
C SER A 15 -14.69 8.37 -2.83
N LEU A 16 -14.82 7.09 -2.46
CA LEU A 16 -13.94 6.02 -2.94
C LEU A 16 -14.07 5.81 -4.45
N TYR A 17 -15.29 5.79 -4.98
CA TYR A 17 -15.52 5.64 -6.43
C TYR A 17 -14.99 6.83 -7.24
N VAL A 18 -15.10 8.05 -6.73
CA VAL A 18 -14.54 9.25 -7.39
C VAL A 18 -13.01 9.17 -7.46
N VAL A 19 -12.36 8.80 -6.36
CA VAL A 19 -10.90 8.62 -6.35
C VAL A 19 -10.48 7.47 -7.26
N LEU A 20 -11.23 6.36 -7.27
CA LEU A 20 -10.97 5.22 -8.17
C LEU A 20 -11.12 5.59 -9.65
N PHE A 21 -12.13 6.37 -10.01
CA PHE A 21 -12.27 6.89 -11.36
C PHE A 21 -11.07 7.78 -11.75
N GLY A 22 -10.68 8.71 -10.87
CA GLY A 22 -9.50 9.56 -11.07
C GLY A 22 -8.20 8.75 -11.20
N ALA A 23 -8.05 7.71 -10.39
CA ALA A 23 -6.92 6.78 -10.44
C ALA A 23 -6.84 6.02 -11.77
N MET A 24 -7.96 5.51 -12.28
CA MET A 24 -8.01 4.83 -13.57
C MET A 24 -7.66 5.78 -14.73
N MET A 25 -8.16 7.02 -14.68
CA MET A 25 -7.77 8.05 -15.65
C MET A 25 -6.27 8.38 -15.55
N LEU A 26 -5.75 8.55 -14.33
CA LEU A 26 -4.33 8.81 -14.07
C LEU A 26 -3.48 7.67 -14.63
N SER A 27 -3.81 6.41 -14.37
CA SER A 27 -3.11 5.25 -14.92
C SER A 27 -2.97 5.32 -16.45
N LYS A 28 -4.06 5.67 -17.14
CA LYS A 28 -4.05 5.81 -18.60
C LYS A 28 -3.17 6.97 -19.04
N LEU A 29 -3.25 8.12 -18.38
CA LEU A 29 -2.40 9.28 -18.65
C LEU A 29 -0.92 8.97 -18.41
N LEU A 30 -0.59 8.24 -17.35
CA LEU A 30 0.77 7.83 -17.02
C LEU A 30 1.37 6.93 -18.10
N THR A 31 0.60 5.93 -18.56
CA THR A 31 1.01 5.07 -19.68
C THR A 31 1.16 5.86 -20.98
N MET A 32 0.25 6.78 -21.29
CA MET A 32 0.32 7.60 -22.51
C MET A 32 1.45 8.64 -22.47
N SER A 33 1.73 9.22 -21.30
CA SER A 33 2.79 10.21 -21.10
C SER A 33 4.20 9.62 -21.19
N GLY A 34 4.32 8.29 -21.14
CA GLY A 34 5.61 7.60 -21.07
C GLY A 34 6.27 7.70 -19.70
N LEU A 35 5.61 8.24 -18.66
CA LEU A 35 6.20 8.36 -17.33
C LEU A 35 6.63 7.00 -16.78
N SER A 36 5.80 5.96 -16.97
CA SER A 36 6.13 4.59 -16.54
C SER A 36 7.42 4.08 -17.20
N VAL A 37 7.64 4.43 -18.47
CA VAL A 37 8.87 4.09 -19.22
C VAL A 37 10.06 4.91 -18.69
N GLY A 38 9.86 6.19 -18.37
CA GLY A 38 10.88 7.03 -17.75
C GLY A 38 11.32 6.54 -16.37
N ILE A 39 10.37 6.11 -15.53
CA ILE A 39 10.66 5.49 -14.23
C ILE A 39 11.43 4.19 -14.41
N LEU A 40 11.01 3.33 -15.35
CA LEU A 40 11.73 2.10 -15.66
C LEU A 40 13.18 2.39 -16.11
N GLY A 41 13.39 3.39 -16.96
CA GLY A 41 14.73 3.79 -17.41
C GLY A 41 15.61 4.36 -16.29
N LEU A 42 15.04 5.11 -15.34
CA LEU A 42 15.77 5.57 -14.15
C LEU A 42 16.19 4.38 -13.26
N VAL A 43 15.27 3.45 -13.05
CA VAL A 43 15.48 2.23 -12.26
C VAL A 43 16.56 1.35 -12.89
N GLU A 44 16.50 1.14 -14.21
CA GLU A 44 17.51 0.42 -14.98
C GLU A 44 18.86 1.13 -14.95
N GLY A 45 18.88 2.47 -15.05
CA GLY A 45 20.10 3.28 -14.94
C GLY A 45 20.75 3.21 -13.54
N MET A 46 19.96 2.97 -12.49
CA MET A 46 20.44 2.70 -11.13
C MET A 46 20.82 1.23 -10.90
N GLY A 47 20.62 0.35 -11.89
CA GLY A 47 20.86 -1.10 -11.78
C GLY A 47 19.85 -1.84 -10.90
N LEU A 48 18.72 -1.22 -10.58
CA LEU A 48 17.69 -1.77 -9.70
C LEU A 48 16.76 -2.71 -10.50
N THR A 49 17.22 -3.93 -10.78
CA THR A 49 16.40 -4.95 -11.48
C THR A 49 15.81 -5.97 -10.52
N GLY A 50 14.69 -6.59 -10.92
CA GLY A 50 14.06 -7.67 -10.17
C GLY A 50 13.65 -7.27 -8.75
N TYR A 51 14.17 -8.00 -7.75
CA TYR A 51 13.86 -7.77 -6.33
C TYR A 51 14.35 -6.41 -5.81
N GLY A 52 15.35 -5.79 -6.44
CA GLY A 52 15.84 -4.46 -6.06
C GLY A 52 14.77 -3.37 -6.24
N LEU A 53 14.04 -3.44 -7.36
CA LEU A 53 12.89 -2.56 -7.62
C LEU A 53 11.78 -2.77 -6.60
N ILE A 54 11.43 -4.03 -6.33
CA ILE A 54 10.37 -4.36 -5.36
C ILE A 54 10.72 -3.84 -3.97
N LEU A 55 11.96 -4.03 -3.52
CA LEU A 55 12.43 -3.51 -2.24
C LEU A 55 12.33 -1.98 -2.18
N ALA A 56 12.71 -1.28 -3.25
CA ALA A 56 12.59 0.18 -3.33
C ALA A 56 11.13 0.63 -3.23
N ILE A 57 10.20 -0.03 -3.94
CA ILE A 57 8.76 0.27 -3.86
C ILE A 57 8.24 0.02 -2.43
N ILE A 58 8.61 -1.09 -1.80
CA ILE A 58 8.22 -1.41 -0.41
C ILE A 58 8.68 -0.30 0.54
N VAL A 59 9.93 0.15 0.43
CA VAL A 59 10.46 1.23 1.28
C VAL A 59 9.69 2.54 1.05
N ILE A 60 9.44 2.89 -0.21
CA ILE A 60 8.63 4.07 -0.55
C ILE A 60 7.23 3.96 0.08
N PHE A 61 6.59 2.79 0.01
CA PHE A 61 5.25 2.59 0.56
C PHE A 61 5.23 2.56 2.09
N LEU A 62 6.27 2.04 2.75
CA LEU A 62 6.41 2.16 4.21
C LEU A 62 6.50 3.63 4.63
N VAL A 63 7.30 4.44 3.92
CA VAL A 63 7.45 5.88 4.21
C VAL A 63 6.16 6.64 3.91
N LEU A 64 5.53 6.39 2.76
CA LEU A 64 4.28 7.05 2.37
C LEU A 64 3.12 6.66 3.29
N GLY A 65 3.00 5.38 3.65
CA GLY A 65 1.93 4.88 4.52
C GLY A 65 2.05 5.32 5.96
N CYS A 66 3.21 5.86 6.35
CA CYS A 66 3.32 6.57 7.62
C CYS A 66 2.56 7.90 7.62
N VAL A 67 2.14 8.45 6.47
CA VAL A 67 1.48 9.76 6.34
C VAL A 67 0.12 9.65 5.66
N LEU A 68 0.04 8.83 4.61
CA LEU A 68 -1.16 8.63 3.80
C LEU A 68 -1.96 7.42 4.28
N ASP A 69 -3.27 7.50 4.11
CA ASP A 69 -4.17 6.36 4.32
C ASP A 69 -3.94 5.25 3.27
N SER A 70 -4.28 4.00 3.63
CA SER A 70 -4.10 2.84 2.73
C SER A 70 -4.87 2.98 1.43
N MET A 71 -6.10 3.53 1.46
CA MET A 71 -6.90 3.73 0.25
C MET A 71 -6.26 4.76 -0.68
N ALA A 72 -5.68 5.83 -0.13
CA ALA A 72 -4.98 6.84 -0.93
C ALA A 72 -3.76 6.24 -1.63
N ILE A 73 -2.99 5.39 -0.93
CA ILE A 73 -1.83 4.72 -1.52
C ILE A 73 -2.25 3.78 -2.64
N ILE A 74 -3.24 2.93 -2.38
CA ILE A 74 -3.70 1.93 -3.34
C ILE A 74 -4.24 2.61 -4.59
N LEU A 75 -5.08 3.64 -4.44
CA LEU A 75 -5.70 4.29 -5.59
C LEU A 75 -4.70 5.13 -6.40
N ILE A 76 -3.72 5.78 -5.76
CA ILE A 76 -2.81 6.68 -6.48
C ILE A 76 -1.57 5.96 -7.00
N PHE A 77 -0.91 5.14 -6.16
CA PHE A 77 0.42 4.63 -6.44
C PHE A 77 0.42 3.24 -7.09
N VAL A 78 -0.57 2.39 -6.83
CA VAL A 78 -0.64 1.09 -7.51
C VAL A 78 -0.74 1.26 -9.04
N PRO A 79 -1.60 2.14 -9.59
CA PRO A 79 -1.67 2.30 -11.04
C PRO A 79 -0.42 2.95 -11.66
N LEU A 80 0.39 3.63 -10.85
CA LEU A 80 1.69 4.19 -11.24
C LEU A 80 2.76 3.09 -11.33
N PHE A 81 2.86 2.21 -10.32
CA PHE A 81 3.92 1.20 -10.24
C PHE A 81 3.57 -0.13 -10.93
N ALA A 82 2.29 -0.48 -11.04
CA ALA A 82 1.83 -1.71 -11.71
C ALA A 82 2.42 -1.91 -13.11
N PRO A 83 2.42 -0.92 -14.04
CA PRO A 83 3.02 -1.12 -15.36
C PRO A 83 4.53 -1.35 -15.30
N VAL A 84 5.25 -0.73 -14.36
CA VAL A 84 6.70 -0.89 -14.18
C VAL A 84 7.02 -2.30 -13.66
N VAL A 85 6.24 -2.79 -12.70
CA VAL A 85 6.37 -4.13 -12.10
C VAL A 85 6.02 -5.21 -13.13
N ALA A 86 4.95 -5.03 -13.90
CA ALA A 86 4.58 -5.94 -14.98
C ALA A 86 5.63 -5.99 -16.10
N ALA A 87 6.26 -4.86 -16.45
CA ALA A 87 7.33 -4.82 -17.44
C ALA A 87 8.57 -5.65 -17.04
N GLN A 88 8.82 -5.80 -15.74
CA GLN A 88 9.88 -6.66 -15.20
C GLN A 88 9.47 -8.14 -15.08
N GLY A 89 8.24 -8.50 -15.48
CA GLY A 89 7.73 -9.87 -15.48
C GLY A 89 7.16 -10.35 -14.15
N PHE A 90 6.90 -9.46 -13.20
CA PHE A 90 6.27 -9.82 -11.93
C PHE A 90 4.75 -9.92 -12.06
N ASP A 91 4.17 -10.83 -11.28
CA ASP A 91 2.73 -11.01 -11.17
C ASP A 91 2.09 -9.84 -10.40
N LEU A 92 1.02 -9.27 -10.97
CA LEU A 92 0.33 -8.11 -10.38
C LEU A 92 -0.53 -8.46 -9.16
N ILE A 93 -0.98 -9.70 -9.04
CA ILE A 93 -1.70 -10.20 -7.86
C ILE A 93 -0.73 -10.29 -6.70
N TRP A 94 0.45 -10.89 -6.93
CA TRP A 94 1.52 -10.93 -5.94
C TRP A 94 1.94 -9.51 -5.51
N PHE A 95 2.12 -8.60 -6.47
CA PHE A 95 2.41 -7.21 -6.17
C PHE A 95 1.30 -6.58 -5.32
N GLY A 96 0.03 -6.72 -5.71
CA GLY A 96 -1.11 -6.19 -4.96
C GLY A 96 -1.16 -6.69 -3.52
N ILE A 97 -0.89 -7.98 -3.29
CA ILE A 97 -0.80 -8.57 -1.94
C ILE A 97 0.32 -7.91 -1.13
N ILE A 98 1.50 -7.72 -1.72
CA ILE A 98 2.61 -7.02 -1.05
C ILE A 98 2.21 -5.61 -0.69
N VAL A 99 1.59 -4.86 -1.62
CA VAL A 99 1.16 -3.48 -1.35
C VAL A 99 0.21 -3.43 -0.16
N VAL A 100 -0.82 -4.28 -0.14
CA VAL A 100 -1.78 -4.36 0.97
C VAL A 100 -1.06 -4.66 2.28
N VAL A 101 -0.18 -5.66 2.29
CA VAL A 101 0.57 -6.06 3.49
C VAL A 101 1.47 -4.93 3.99
N VAL A 102 2.15 -4.23 3.09
CA VAL A 102 3.02 -3.09 3.43
C VAL A 102 2.22 -1.93 3.98
N THR A 103 1.08 -1.60 3.37
CA THR A 103 0.23 -0.48 3.84
C THR A 103 -0.31 -0.77 5.24
N GLU A 104 -0.69 -2.01 5.55
CA GLU A 104 -1.14 -2.38 6.90
C GLU A 104 -0.04 -2.21 7.96
N ILE A 105 1.21 -2.52 7.62
CA ILE A 105 2.36 -2.30 8.51
C ILE A 105 2.60 -0.79 8.68
N ALA A 106 2.52 -0.03 7.59
CA ALA A 106 2.76 1.42 7.61
C ALA A 106 1.73 2.17 8.49
N LEU A 107 0.46 1.75 8.49
CA LEU A 107 -0.60 2.37 9.29
C LEU A 107 -0.42 2.23 10.81
N ILE A 108 0.42 1.31 11.28
CA ILE A 108 0.75 1.13 12.71
C ILE A 108 2.19 1.56 13.05
N THR A 109 2.99 1.92 12.05
CA THR A 109 4.40 2.31 12.21
C THR A 109 4.50 3.82 12.47
N PRO A 110 5.36 4.28 13.42
CA PRO A 110 5.63 5.72 13.60
C PRO A 110 6.20 6.34 12.32
N PRO A 111 6.01 7.64 11.98
CA PRO A 111 5.66 8.79 12.84
C PRO A 111 4.17 9.17 12.99
N VAL A 112 3.31 9.00 11.98
CA VAL A 112 1.86 9.23 12.16
C VAL A 112 1.20 7.93 12.58
N GLY A 113 1.21 6.88 11.76
CA GLY A 113 0.56 5.62 12.13
C GLY A 113 -0.91 5.87 12.46
N MET A 114 -1.70 6.22 11.44
CA MET A 114 -3.09 6.71 11.54
C MET A 114 -3.94 5.93 12.57
N ASN A 115 -3.80 4.60 12.60
CA ASN A 115 -4.54 3.73 13.51
C ASN A 115 -4.21 3.98 14.99
N VAL A 116 -2.97 4.37 15.29
CA VAL A 116 -2.50 4.74 16.63
C VAL A 116 -3.14 6.05 17.10
N PHE A 117 -3.29 7.03 16.20
CA PHE A 117 -3.96 8.29 16.52
C PHE A 117 -5.47 8.13 16.71
N VAL A 118 -6.10 7.25 15.92
CA VAL A 118 -7.50 6.86 16.14
C VAL A 118 -7.66 6.21 17.52
N LEU A 119 -6.77 5.29 17.88
CA LEU A 119 -6.79 4.66 19.22
C LEU A 119 -6.55 5.67 20.35
N LYS A 120 -5.64 6.63 20.14
CA LYS A 120 -5.40 7.73 21.10
C LYS A 120 -6.63 8.62 21.30
N ALA A 121 -7.44 8.84 20.28
CA ALA A 121 -8.68 9.60 20.39
C ALA A 121 -9.72 8.91 21.29
N VAL A 122 -9.74 7.56 21.28
CA VAL A 122 -10.61 6.75 22.15
C VAL A 122 -10.04 6.60 23.56
N LEU A 123 -8.71 6.53 23.71
CA LEU A 123 -7.99 6.36 24.98
C LEU A 123 -7.07 7.56 25.27
N PRO A 124 -7.62 8.75 25.57
CA PRO A 124 -6.85 9.99 25.67
C PRO A 124 -5.84 10.00 26.83
N HIS A 125 -6.01 9.14 27.83
CA HIS A 125 -5.14 9.02 29.00
C HIS A 125 -3.83 8.25 28.73
N LEU A 126 -3.73 7.49 27.63
CA LEU A 126 -2.51 6.74 27.30
C LEU A 126 -1.53 7.59 26.47
N PRO A 127 -0.25 7.68 26.81
CA PRO A 127 0.73 8.36 25.97
C PRO A 127 0.93 7.59 24.66
N VAL A 128 1.00 8.31 23.54
CA VAL A 128 1.14 7.73 22.19
C VAL A 128 2.35 6.78 22.11
N LEU A 129 3.45 7.14 22.78
CA LEU A 129 4.66 6.31 22.83
C LEU A 129 4.45 4.94 23.50
N ARG A 130 3.55 4.84 24.50
CA ARG A 130 3.21 3.56 25.14
C ARG A 130 2.40 2.68 24.19
N ILE A 131 1.54 3.28 23.37
CA ILE A 131 0.77 2.57 22.34
C ILE A 131 1.72 2.03 21.27
N PHE A 132 2.61 2.87 20.74
CA PHE A 132 3.61 2.42 19.76
C PHE A 132 4.52 1.31 20.30
N ARG A 133 4.96 1.39 21.56
CA ARG A 133 5.72 0.31 22.20
C ARG A 133 4.97 -1.02 22.24
N GLY A 134 3.65 -0.98 22.49
CA GLY A 134 2.80 -2.17 22.43
C GLY A 134 2.65 -2.77 21.04
N LEU A 135 2.86 -1.97 19.99
CA LEU A 135 2.73 -2.38 18.59
C LEU A 135 4.02 -2.93 17.98
N VAL A 136 5.17 -2.72 18.61
CA VAL A 136 6.47 -3.28 18.18
C VAL A 136 6.42 -4.78 17.83
N PRO A 137 5.84 -5.69 18.65
CA PRO A 137 5.74 -7.10 18.27
C PRO A 137 4.89 -7.32 17.00
N PHE A 138 3.85 -6.53 16.79
CA PHE A 138 3.00 -6.61 15.58
C PHE A 138 3.74 -6.13 14.34
N ILE A 139 4.51 -5.04 14.45
CA ILE A 139 5.35 -4.55 13.36
C ILE A 139 6.42 -5.60 13.01
N ALA A 140 7.07 -6.19 14.02
CA ALA A 140 8.08 -7.22 13.80
C ALA A 140 7.51 -8.45 13.07
N VAL A 141 6.37 -8.99 13.52
CA VAL A 141 5.69 -10.10 12.83
C VAL A 141 5.23 -9.69 11.43
N GLY A 142 4.75 -8.46 11.26
CA GLY A 142 4.38 -7.91 9.96
C GLY A 142 5.55 -7.87 8.97
N LEU A 143 6.71 -7.42 9.41
CA LEU A 143 7.93 -7.39 8.61
C LEU A 143 8.43 -8.80 8.26
N VAL A 144 8.37 -9.74 9.20
CA VAL A 144 8.70 -11.15 8.94
C VAL A 144 7.74 -11.74 7.90
N ARG A 145 6.44 -11.53 8.06
CA ARG A 145 5.43 -11.94 7.07
C ARG A 145 5.73 -11.34 5.70
N LEU A 146 6.02 -10.04 5.63
CA LEU A 146 6.35 -9.36 4.38
C LEU A 146 7.59 -9.98 3.73
N ALA A 147 8.66 -10.21 4.49
CA ALA A 147 9.87 -10.83 3.99
C ALA A 147 9.60 -12.23 3.41
N LEU A 148 8.76 -13.03 4.07
CA LEU A 148 8.36 -14.35 3.58
C LEU A 148 7.56 -14.26 2.27
N LEU A 149 6.61 -13.33 2.16
CA LEU A 149 5.81 -13.15 0.94
C LEU A 149 6.65 -12.64 -0.24
N VAL A 150 7.65 -11.81 0.04
CA VAL A 150 8.61 -11.33 -0.97
C VAL A 150 9.53 -12.47 -1.43
N ALA A 151 10.07 -13.25 -0.49
CA ALA A 151 11.00 -14.34 -0.80
C ALA A 151 10.32 -15.56 -1.44
N PHE A 152 9.05 -15.81 -1.10
CA PHE A 152 8.30 -16.96 -1.58
C PHE A 152 6.96 -16.52 -2.21
N PRO A 153 6.96 -16.04 -3.47
CA PRO A 153 5.74 -15.62 -4.16
C PRO A 153 4.66 -16.71 -4.24
N ALA A 154 5.07 -17.97 -4.22
CA ALA A 154 4.17 -19.12 -4.18
C ALA A 154 3.20 -19.06 -2.99
N ILE A 155 3.59 -18.54 -1.82
CA ILE A 155 2.70 -18.42 -0.66
C ILE A 155 1.49 -17.52 -1.00
N SER A 156 1.74 -16.43 -1.71
CA SER A 156 0.70 -15.48 -2.13
C SER A 156 -0.15 -16.04 -3.28
N LEU A 157 0.48 -16.75 -4.21
CA LEU A 157 -0.15 -17.18 -5.46
C LEU A 157 -0.82 -18.55 -5.38
N TRP A 158 -0.44 -19.40 -4.42
CA TRP A 158 -0.91 -20.79 -4.32
C TRP A 158 -2.43 -20.88 -4.19
N LEU A 159 -3.05 -20.04 -3.37
CA LEU A 159 -4.50 -20.03 -3.22
C LEU A 159 -5.22 -19.55 -4.50
N VAL A 160 -4.61 -18.62 -5.24
CA VAL A 160 -5.20 -18.04 -6.46
C VAL A 160 -5.06 -18.99 -7.66
N THR A 161 -4.00 -19.80 -7.70
CA THR A 161 -3.74 -20.75 -8.81
C THR A 161 -4.51 -22.07 -8.67
N HIS A 162 -5.10 -22.35 -7.52
CA HIS A 162 -5.81 -23.61 -7.22
C HIS A 162 -7.31 -23.43 -6.88
N VAL A 163 -7.88 -22.24 -7.11
CA VAL A 163 -9.32 -21.95 -7.04
C VAL A 163 -9.84 -21.66 -8.44
#